data_AF-A0AAV4DPW0-F1
#
_entry.id   AF-A0AAV4DPW0-F1
#
_cell.length_a   1.000
_cell.length_b   1.000
_cell.length_c   1.000
_cell.angle_alpha   90.00
_cell.angle_beta   90.00
_cell.angle_gamma   90.00
#
_symmetry.space_group_name_H-M   'P 1'
#
loop_
_entity.id
_entity.type
_entity.pdbx_description
1 polymer ?
#
loop_
_entity_poly.entity_id
_entity_poly.type
_entity_poly.pdbx_seq_one_letter_code
_entity_poly.pdbx_strand_id
1 'polypeptide(L)'
;MVVMENVCGVEVSEVTDVLSTDSLGDFLIIDCRSFLAFNQSRIVDSINVHCPPILKRRSGGFIALENIVPCENKRNRLLQGIYDTVFVYDENTHDLIKAPSDSNILSVITSLLKQVEKLSVRFIKGGFEAVREECPILCMDLRFSHPMRDKSPHKDRGKQSRMKHTSAHTNLSQVGYNFRSLYPAYFPIFLL
;
A
#
# COMPACT_ATOMS: atom_id res chain seq x y z
N MET A 1 0.76 -29.30 1.77
CA MET A 1 1.90 -28.46 2.17
C MET A 1 2.44 -27.84 0.89
N VAL A 2 2.35 -26.52 0.71
CA VAL A 2 2.95 -25.88 -0.47
C VAL A 2 4.45 -25.90 -0.23
N VAL A 3 5.20 -26.52 -1.14
CA VAL A 3 6.65 -26.60 -1.06
C VAL A 3 7.17 -25.17 -1.25
N MET A 4 7.67 -24.56 -0.17
CA MET A 4 8.25 -23.20 -0.17
C MET A 4 9.68 -23.19 -0.74
N GLU A 5 10.00 -24.07 -1.70
CA GLU A 5 11.35 -24.17 -2.29
C GLU A 5 11.78 -22.91 -3.04
N ASN A 6 10.82 -22.14 -3.54
CA ASN A 6 11.04 -20.88 -4.26
C ASN A 6 10.80 -19.63 -3.37
N VAL A 7 10.79 -19.81 -2.05
CA VAL A 7 10.61 -18.70 -1.09
C VAL A 7 11.82 -18.64 -0.17
N CYS A 8 12.48 -17.49 -0.09
CA CYS A 8 13.49 -17.27 0.94
C CYS A 8 13.34 -15.90 1.61
N GLY A 9 13.82 -15.81 2.85
CA GLY A 9 13.88 -14.56 3.58
C GLY A 9 15.16 -13.81 3.25
N VAL A 10 15.05 -12.51 3.04
CA VAL A 10 16.17 -11.60 2.77
C VAL A 10 16.27 -10.55 3.85
N GLU A 11 17.49 -10.12 4.15
CA GLU A 11 17.77 -8.99 5.05
C GLU A 11 17.52 -7.65 4.35
N VAL A 12 17.38 -6.57 5.12
CA VAL A 12 17.12 -5.22 4.58
C VAL A 12 18.27 -4.73 3.68
N SER A 13 19.52 -5.11 3.98
CA SER A 13 20.68 -4.78 3.15
C SER A 13 20.56 -5.34 1.74
N GLU A 14 20.11 -6.59 1.59
CA GLU A 14 19.93 -7.23 0.29
C GLU A 14 18.87 -6.52 -0.56
N VAL A 15 17.77 -6.08 0.06
CA VAL A 15 16.74 -5.28 -0.61
C VAL A 15 17.28 -3.93 -1.03
N THR A 16 18.07 -3.29 -0.17
CA THR A 16 18.66 -1.97 -0.44
C THR A 16 19.63 -2.04 -1.61
N ASP A 17 20.45 -3.09 -1.69
CA ASP A 17 21.39 -3.30 -2.79
C ASP A 17 20.64 -3.39 -4.13
N VAL A 18 19.58 -4.20 -4.20
CA VAL A 18 18.76 -4.36 -5.40
C VAL A 18 18.08 -3.06 -5.83
N LEU A 19 17.62 -2.25 -4.86
CA LEU A 19 16.96 -0.97 -5.14
C LEU A 19 17.95 0.16 -5.47
N SER A 20 19.20 0.06 -5.02
CA SER A 20 20.23 1.10 -5.22
C SER A 20 21.03 0.88 -6.50
N THR A 21 21.14 -0.37 -6.95
CA THR A 21 21.73 -0.66 -8.24
C THR A 21 20.79 -0.19 -9.34
N ASP A 22 21.26 0.72 -10.21
CA ASP A 22 20.64 1.04 -11.52
C ASP A 22 20.54 -0.20 -12.45
N SER A 23 20.87 -1.40 -11.95
CA SER A 23 20.67 -2.65 -12.65
C SER A 23 19.17 -2.93 -12.79
N LEU A 24 18.64 -2.58 -13.97
CA LEU A 24 17.87 -3.35 -14.97
C LEU A 24 17.18 -4.69 -14.62
N GLY A 25 17.17 -5.15 -13.37
CA GLY A 25 16.33 -6.26 -12.92
C GLY A 25 14.90 -5.76 -12.72
N ASP A 26 13.97 -6.38 -13.42
CA ASP A 26 12.56 -6.08 -13.22
C ASP A 26 12.12 -6.81 -11.94
N PHE A 27 11.81 -6.07 -10.88
CA PHE A 27 11.24 -6.62 -9.65
C PHE A 27 9.87 -6.01 -9.34
N LEU A 28 9.13 -6.68 -8.45
CA LEU A 28 7.87 -6.17 -7.90
C LEU A 28 7.90 -6.23 -6.38
N ILE A 29 7.52 -5.15 -5.71
CA ILE A 29 7.41 -5.10 -4.24
C ILE A 29 5.93 -5.09 -3.84
N ILE A 30 5.55 -6.02 -2.99
CA ILE A 30 4.17 -6.24 -2.53
C ILE A 30 4.08 -6.00 -1.01
N ASP A 31 3.27 -5.02 -0.62
CA ASP A 31 2.92 -4.72 0.76
C ASP A 31 1.65 -5.48 1.17
N CYS A 32 1.78 -6.40 2.14
CA CYS A 32 0.71 -7.24 2.67
C CYS A 32 -0.04 -6.62 3.86
N ARG A 33 0.34 -5.42 4.30
CA ARG A 33 -0.27 -4.73 5.43
C ARG A 33 -1.65 -4.19 5.08
N SER A 34 -2.33 -3.69 6.10
CA SER A 34 -3.62 -3.04 5.91
C SER A 34 -3.48 -1.82 4.98
N PHE A 35 -4.54 -1.53 4.23
CA PHE A 35 -4.62 -0.33 3.39
C PHE A 35 -4.29 0.95 4.16
N LEU A 36 -4.68 1.03 5.44
CA LEU A 36 -4.37 2.20 6.27
C LEU A 36 -2.87 2.32 6.55
N ALA A 37 -2.19 1.22 6.90
CA ALA A 37 -0.75 1.22 7.15
C ALA A 37 0.03 1.60 5.89
N PHE A 38 -0.32 1.02 4.74
CA PHE A 38 0.28 1.34 3.45
C PHE A 38 0.16 2.82 3.07
N ASN A 39 -1.01 3.43 3.32
CA ASN A 39 -1.24 4.85 3.03
C ASN A 39 -0.66 5.80 4.09
N GLN A 40 -0.21 5.29 5.23
CA GLN A 40 0.53 6.10 6.21
C GLN A 40 1.99 6.22 5.79
N SER A 41 2.62 5.07 5.54
CA SER A 41 3.99 4.96 5.04
C SER A 41 4.20 3.60 4.39
N ARG A 42 5.10 3.48 3.42
CA ARG A 42 5.39 2.23 2.69
C ARG A 42 6.80 2.24 2.12
N ILE A 43 7.30 1.09 1.69
CA ILE A 43 8.51 1.04 0.84
C ILE A 43 8.19 1.70 -0.51
N VAL A 44 9.12 2.46 -1.06
CA VAL A 44 9.03 3.10 -2.38
C VAL A 44 8.63 2.08 -3.46
N ASP A 45 7.78 2.52 -4.39
CA ASP A 45 7.25 1.72 -5.52
C ASP A 45 6.48 0.44 -5.17
N SER A 46 6.23 0.16 -3.89
CA SER A 46 5.41 -0.97 -3.47
C SER A 46 3.95 -0.81 -3.87
N ILE A 47 3.32 -1.95 -4.17
CA ILE A 47 1.88 -2.06 -4.37
C ILE A 47 1.23 -2.73 -3.15
N ASN A 48 0.06 -2.25 -2.74
CA ASN A 48 -0.70 -2.89 -1.67
C ASN A 48 -1.60 -3.99 -2.22
N VAL A 49 -1.65 -5.12 -1.53
CA VAL A 49 -2.63 -6.17 -1.83
C VAL A 49 -4.04 -5.74 -1.43
N HIS A 50 -5.02 -6.02 -2.28
CA HIS A 50 -6.43 -5.85 -1.95
C HIS A 50 -7.01 -7.15 -1.40
N CYS A 51 -6.85 -7.41 -0.10
CA CYS A 51 -7.41 -8.60 0.53
C CYS A 51 -8.34 -8.27 1.71
N PRO A 52 -9.59 -7.85 1.45
CA PRO A 52 -10.61 -7.73 2.49
C PRO A 52 -10.77 -9.05 3.27
N PRO A 53 -10.91 -9.01 4.61
CA PRO A 53 -11.03 -10.22 5.44
C PRO A 53 -12.15 -11.18 5.00
N ILE A 54 -13.23 -10.64 4.43
CA ILE A 54 -14.36 -11.43 3.93
C ILE A 54 -14.00 -12.27 2.69
N LEU A 55 -13.17 -11.74 1.78
CA LEU A 55 -12.73 -12.48 0.60
C LEU A 55 -11.84 -13.64 1.04
N LYS A 56 -10.88 -13.34 1.91
CA LYS A 56 -9.94 -14.32 2.48
C LYS A 56 -10.65 -15.48 3.18
N ARG A 57 -11.67 -15.19 3.98
CA ARG A 57 -12.41 -16.22 4.73
C ARG A 57 -13.18 -17.16 3.80
N ARG A 58 -13.82 -16.63 2.75
CA ARG A 58 -14.63 -17.41 1.81
C ARG A 58 -13.80 -18.26 0.86
N SER A 59 -12.57 -17.84 0.58
CA SER A 59 -11.65 -18.53 -0.32
C SER A 59 -10.68 -19.49 0.38
N GLY A 60 -10.82 -19.68 1.70
CA GLY A 60 -9.88 -20.49 2.49
C GLY A 60 -8.45 -19.96 2.44
N GLY A 61 -8.28 -18.63 2.35
CA GLY A 61 -6.97 -17.98 2.26
C GLY A 61 -6.42 -17.82 0.84
N PHE A 62 -7.09 -18.33 -0.20
CA PHE A 62 -6.68 -18.07 -1.59
C PHE A 62 -7.03 -16.62 -2.01
N ILE A 63 -6.10 -15.95 -2.68
CA ILE A 63 -6.26 -14.57 -3.14
C ILE A 63 -6.05 -14.55 -4.66
N ALA A 64 -7.07 -14.14 -5.40
CA ALA A 64 -6.98 -14.02 -6.85
C ALA A 64 -5.87 -13.03 -7.27
N LEU A 65 -5.19 -13.31 -8.38
CA LEU A 65 -4.00 -12.54 -8.77
C LEU A 65 -4.31 -11.06 -9.01
N GLU A 66 -5.51 -10.70 -9.48
CA GLU A 66 -5.95 -9.31 -9.62
C GLU A 66 -6.10 -8.57 -8.28
N ASN A 67 -6.27 -9.30 -7.18
CA ASN A 67 -6.28 -8.72 -5.84
C ASN A 67 -4.87 -8.55 -5.28
N ILE A 68 -3.92 -9.39 -5.70
CA ILE A 68 -2.50 -9.28 -5.30
C ILE A 68 -1.80 -8.19 -6.13
N VAL A 69 -2.06 -8.17 -7.45
CA VAL A 69 -1.51 -7.21 -8.42
C VAL A 69 -2.67 -6.54 -9.16
N PRO A 70 -3.25 -5.45 -8.60
CA PRO A 70 -4.42 -4.78 -9.19
C PRO A 70 -4.16 -4.17 -10.56
N CYS A 71 -2.96 -3.61 -10.77
CA CYS A 71 -2.58 -3.03 -12.04
C CYS A 71 -2.42 -4.12 -13.11
N GLU A 72 -3.27 -4.09 -14.14
CA GLU A 72 -3.27 -5.06 -15.23
C GLU A 72 -1.91 -5.14 -15.94
N ASN A 73 -1.27 -4.00 -16.22
CA ASN A 73 0.04 -3.98 -16.86
C ASN A 73 1.11 -4.69 -16.03
N LYS A 74 1.15 -4.45 -14.71
CA LYS A 74 2.08 -5.16 -13.80
C LYS A 74 1.73 -6.64 -13.73
N ARG A 75 0.44 -6.98 -13.66
CA ARG A 75 -0.01 -8.39 -13.63
C ARG A 75 0.37 -9.15 -14.90
N ASN A 76 0.22 -8.54 -16.07
CA ASN A 76 0.63 -9.14 -17.34
C ASN A 76 2.15 -9.34 -17.42
N ARG A 77 2.95 -8.35 -16.97
CA ARG A 77 4.41 -8.50 -16.88
C ARG A 77 4.83 -9.62 -15.94
N LEU A 78 4.16 -9.76 -14.79
CA LEU A 78 4.38 -10.86 -13.86
C LEU A 78 4.11 -12.22 -14.52
N LEU A 79 2.98 -12.36 -15.21
CA LEU A 79 2.61 -13.60 -15.91
C LEU A 79 3.55 -13.93 -17.09
N GLN A 80 4.15 -12.91 -17.70
CA GLN A 80 5.16 -13.08 -18.77
C GLN A 80 6.55 -13.42 -18.22
N GLY A 81 6.75 -13.48 -16.90
CA GLY A 81 8.06 -13.73 -16.30
C GLY A 81 9.03 -12.57 -16.47
N ILE A 82 8.52 -11.35 -16.72
CA ILE A 82 9.35 -10.15 -16.83
C ILE A 82 9.95 -9.81 -15.47
N TYR A 83 9.18 -10.01 -14.39
CA TYR A 83 9.71 -9.83 -13.04
C TYR A 83 10.55 -11.05 -12.64
N ASP A 84 11.85 -10.85 -12.41
CA ASP A 84 12.76 -11.91 -11.96
C ASP A 84 12.55 -12.27 -10.48
N THR A 85 12.08 -11.29 -9.70
CA THR A 85 11.96 -11.36 -8.25
C THR A 85 10.73 -10.61 -7.78
N VAL A 86 9.96 -11.25 -6.90
CA VAL A 86 8.87 -10.59 -6.17
C VAL A 86 9.24 -10.48 -4.70
N PHE A 87 9.42 -9.25 -4.23
CA PHE A 87 9.59 -8.95 -2.82
C PHE A 87 8.23 -8.82 -2.14
N VAL A 88 8.07 -9.45 -0.98
CA VAL A 88 6.84 -9.42 -0.19
C VAL A 88 7.18 -9.04 1.24
N TYR A 89 6.40 -8.15 1.84
CA TYR A 89 6.56 -7.80 3.25
C TYR A 89 5.22 -7.55 3.93
N ASP A 90 5.20 -7.73 5.24
CA ASP A 90 4.13 -7.27 6.13
C ASP A 90 4.71 -6.30 7.17
N GLU A 91 4.11 -6.19 8.36
CA GLU A 91 4.63 -5.26 9.38
C GLU A 91 5.98 -5.73 9.93
N ASN A 92 6.10 -7.00 10.33
CA ASN A 92 7.25 -7.48 11.11
C ASN A 92 7.51 -8.99 11.09
N THR A 93 7.12 -9.72 10.04
CA THR A 93 7.44 -11.16 9.95
C THR A 93 8.93 -11.39 9.74
N HIS A 94 9.56 -12.12 10.66
CA HIS A 94 10.97 -12.52 10.57
C HIS A 94 11.16 -13.95 10.02
N ASP A 95 10.18 -14.83 10.25
CA ASP A 95 10.24 -16.23 9.90
C ASP A 95 8.84 -16.73 9.51
N LEU A 96 8.68 -17.11 8.24
CA LEU A 96 7.41 -17.61 7.70
C LEU A 96 6.93 -18.89 8.38
N ILE A 97 7.84 -19.70 8.93
CA ILE A 97 7.48 -20.94 9.65
C ILE A 97 6.74 -20.61 10.96
N LYS A 98 7.10 -19.47 11.57
CA LYS A 98 6.49 -18.98 12.83
C LYS A 98 5.28 -18.08 12.58
N ALA A 99 5.06 -17.64 11.35
CA ALA A 99 3.94 -16.78 11.01
C ALA A 99 2.59 -17.52 11.20
N PRO A 100 1.53 -16.84 11.68
CA PRO A 100 0.20 -17.43 11.78
C PRO A 100 -0.27 -17.97 10.43
N SER A 101 -0.87 -19.16 10.42
CA SER A 101 -1.34 -19.82 9.18
C SER A 101 -2.34 -18.99 8.37
N ASP A 102 -3.06 -18.10 9.03
CA ASP A 102 -4.02 -17.17 8.46
C ASP A 102 -3.45 -15.74 8.32
N SER A 103 -2.12 -15.57 8.36
CA SER A 103 -1.47 -14.28 8.09
C SER A 103 -1.64 -13.86 6.63
N ASN A 104 -1.58 -12.55 6.37
CA ASN A 104 -1.71 -12.03 5.01
C ASN A 104 -0.51 -12.44 4.14
N ILE A 105 0.71 -12.35 4.69
CA ILE A 105 1.93 -12.68 3.98
C ILE A 105 1.92 -14.13 3.48
N LEU A 106 1.56 -15.11 4.31
CA LEU A 106 1.46 -16.51 3.89
C LEU A 106 0.38 -16.73 2.82
N SER A 107 -0.77 -16.06 2.96
CA SER A 107 -1.88 -16.17 2.01
C SER A 107 -1.49 -15.60 0.63
N VAL A 108 -0.79 -14.47 0.62
CA VAL A 108 -0.29 -13.82 -0.60
C VAL A 108 0.78 -14.69 -1.28
N ILE A 109 1.81 -15.11 -0.54
CA ILE A 109 2.89 -15.96 -1.07
C ILE A 109 2.32 -17.27 -1.62
N THR A 110 1.47 -17.95 -0.86
CA THR A 110 0.82 -19.20 -1.29
C THR A 110 -0.01 -19.01 -2.56
N SER A 111 -0.73 -17.90 -2.65
CA SER A 111 -1.58 -17.62 -3.81
C SER A 111 -0.77 -17.23 -5.04
N LEU A 112 0.34 -16.50 -4.88
CA LEU A 112 1.28 -16.18 -5.96
C LEU A 112 1.87 -17.46 -6.56
N LEU A 113 2.43 -18.34 -5.74
CA LEU A 113 3.07 -19.58 -6.19
C LEU A 113 2.11 -20.55 -6.88
N LYS A 114 0.81 -20.47 -6.57
CA LYS A 114 -0.23 -21.27 -7.23
C LYS A 114 -0.68 -20.71 -8.58
N GLN A 115 -0.46 -19.42 -8.83
CA GLN A 115 -0.97 -18.71 -10.01
C GLN A 115 0.11 -18.30 -11.01
N VAL A 116 1.38 -18.26 -10.58
CA VAL A 116 2.51 -17.83 -11.41
C VAL A 116 3.57 -18.93 -11.38
N GLU A 117 3.85 -19.50 -12.55
CA GLU A 117 4.87 -20.53 -12.68
C GLU A 117 6.28 -19.94 -12.54
N LYS A 118 7.20 -20.70 -11.95
CA LYS A 118 8.64 -20.35 -11.84
C LYS A 118 8.92 -18.99 -11.21
N LEU A 119 8.10 -18.59 -10.23
CA LEU A 119 8.26 -17.33 -9.51
C LEU A 119 9.26 -17.45 -8.35
N SER A 120 10.28 -16.58 -8.33
CA SER A 120 11.15 -16.38 -7.16
C SER A 120 10.51 -15.37 -6.21
N VAL A 121 10.17 -15.82 -5.00
CA VAL A 121 9.59 -14.95 -3.97
C VAL A 121 10.59 -14.72 -2.85
N ARG A 122 10.82 -13.46 -2.52
CA ARG A 122 11.70 -13.03 -1.42
C ARG A 122 10.84 -12.32 -0.37
N PHE A 123 10.81 -12.80 0.88
CA PHE A 123 10.16 -12.04 1.94
C PHE A 123 11.17 -11.21 2.71
N ILE A 124 10.82 -9.97 3.05
CA ILE A 124 11.70 -9.08 3.81
C ILE A 124 11.59 -9.44 5.29
N LYS A 125 12.69 -9.93 5.88
CA LYS A 125 12.71 -10.27 7.30
C LYS A 125 12.55 -9.02 8.14
N GLY A 126 11.71 -9.10 9.16
CA GLY A 126 11.37 -7.96 10.01
C GLY A 126 10.45 -6.94 9.34
N GLY A 127 9.97 -7.22 8.12
CA GLY A 127 8.91 -6.47 7.45
C GLY A 127 9.21 -4.99 7.27
N PHE A 128 8.15 -4.18 7.27
CA PHE A 128 8.24 -2.73 7.16
C PHE A 128 8.97 -2.08 8.35
N GLU A 129 8.84 -2.63 9.56
CA GLU A 129 9.51 -2.09 10.75
C GLU A 129 11.03 -2.10 10.60
N ALA A 130 11.60 -3.24 10.17
CA ALA A 130 13.04 -3.36 9.93
C ALA A 130 13.52 -2.41 8.82
N VAL A 131 12.79 -2.30 7.70
CA VAL A 131 13.16 -1.37 6.62
C VAL A 131 13.13 0.09 7.10
N ARG A 132 12.13 0.46 7.90
CA ARG A 132 12.03 1.80 8.48
C ARG A 132 13.19 2.12 9.42
N GLU A 133 13.65 1.14 10.19
CA GLU A 133 14.74 1.31 11.17
C GLU A 133 16.12 1.31 10.50
N GLU A 134 16.37 0.38 9.59
CA GLU A 134 17.69 0.16 8.99
C GLU A 134 17.92 1.00 7.72
N CYS A 135 16.86 1.31 6.96
CA CYS A 135 16.96 2.01 5.69
C CYS A 135 15.75 2.97 5.44
N PRO A 136 15.58 4.01 6.27
CA PRO A 136 14.43 4.92 6.19
C PRO A 136 14.31 5.68 4.86
N ILE A 137 15.40 5.81 4.09
CA ILE A 137 15.38 6.46 2.76
C ILE A 137 14.50 5.71 1.75
N LEU A 138 14.28 4.41 1.94
CA LEU A 138 13.38 3.61 1.12
C LEU A 138 11.90 3.79 1.50
N CYS A 139 11.60 4.51 2.58
CA CYS A 139 10.24 4.73 3.05
C CYS A 139 9.62 5.99 2.44
N MET A 140 8.39 5.86 1.96
CA MET A 140 7.55 6.95 1.45
C MET A 140 6.42 7.25 2.45
N ASP A 141 6.54 8.37 3.16
CA ASP A 141 5.49 8.90 4.04
C ASP A 141 4.45 9.69 3.23
N LEU A 142 3.23 9.16 3.14
CA LEU A 142 2.16 9.79 2.36
C LEU A 142 1.32 10.78 3.17
N ARG A 143 1.54 10.90 4.49
CA ARG A 143 0.86 11.85 5.39
C ARG A 143 1.08 13.33 5.03
N PHE A 144 2.11 13.64 4.25
CA PHE A 144 2.39 15.01 3.79
C PHE A 144 1.81 15.33 2.40
N SER A 145 1.19 14.36 1.71
CA SER A 145 0.67 14.53 0.35
C SER A 145 -0.82 14.93 0.28
N HIS A 146 -1.53 14.91 1.41
CA HIS A 146 -2.89 15.42 1.51
C HIS A 146 -2.98 16.56 2.55
N PRO A 147 -3.16 17.83 2.13
CA PRO A 147 -3.69 18.83 3.06
C PRO A 147 -5.02 18.30 3.58
N MET A 148 -5.11 18.08 4.89
CA MET A 148 -6.33 17.64 5.55
C MET A 148 -7.45 18.60 5.13
N ARG A 149 -8.49 18.06 4.50
CA ARG A 149 -9.72 18.78 4.26
C ARG A 149 -10.32 19.03 5.64
N ASP A 150 -10.21 20.27 6.12
CA ASP A 150 -10.76 20.70 7.40
C ASP A 150 -12.21 20.22 7.47
N LYS A 151 -12.50 19.32 8.41
CA LYS A 151 -13.87 18.86 8.64
C LYS A 151 -14.62 20.04 9.23
N SER A 152 -15.38 20.75 8.39
CA SER A 152 -16.34 21.74 8.86
C SER A 152 -17.22 21.09 9.94
N PRO A 153 -17.40 21.71 11.11
CA PRO A 153 -18.08 21.08 12.22
C PRO A 153 -19.53 20.73 11.83
N HIS A 154 -19.90 19.48 12.15
CA HIS A 154 -21.21 18.90 11.96
C HIS A 154 -22.25 19.75 12.72
N LYS A 155 -23.18 20.39 12.00
CA LYS A 155 -24.21 21.24 12.60
C LYS A 155 -25.27 20.36 13.26
N ASP A 156 -25.30 20.35 14.58
CA ASP A 156 -26.34 19.70 15.38
C ASP A 156 -27.73 20.24 15.01
N ARG A 157 -28.67 19.34 14.70
CA ARG A 157 -30.09 19.65 14.51
C ARG A 157 -30.76 19.83 15.88
N GLY A 158 -30.65 21.03 16.44
CA GLY A 158 -31.46 21.50 17.56
C GLY A 158 -32.83 22.05 17.09
N LYS A 159 -33.90 21.68 17.79
CA LYS A 159 -35.29 22.11 17.56
C LYS A 159 -35.50 23.62 17.82
N GLN A 160 -36.51 24.17 17.13
CA GLN A 160 -36.99 25.56 17.04
C GLN A 160 -37.05 26.38 18.34
N SER A 161 -36.76 27.69 18.24
CA SER A 161 -37.69 28.74 18.69
C SER A 161 -37.49 30.06 17.93
N ARG A 162 -38.55 30.88 17.92
CA ARG A 162 -38.87 32.00 17.04
C ARG A 162 -38.49 33.33 17.71
N MET A 163 -37.69 34.20 17.08
CA MET A 163 -37.87 35.67 17.17
C MET A 163 -37.00 36.52 16.20
N LYS A 164 -37.75 37.39 15.50
CA LYS A 164 -37.56 38.68 14.79
C LYS A 164 -36.17 39.36 14.61
N HIS A 165 -35.97 39.79 13.35
CA HIS A 165 -35.22 40.92 12.75
C HIS A 165 -34.36 41.84 13.64
N THR A 166 -33.11 42.13 13.18
CA THR A 166 -32.68 43.41 12.55
C THR A 166 -31.26 43.32 11.96
N SER A 167 -31.00 44.08 10.90
CA SER A 167 -29.82 44.13 10.03
C SER A 167 -28.59 44.84 10.64
N ALA A 168 -27.36 44.47 10.23
CA ALA A 168 -26.24 45.39 9.97
C ALA A 168 -25.04 44.70 9.30
N HIS A 169 -24.39 45.45 8.40
CA HIS A 169 -23.23 45.19 7.54
C HIS A 169 -21.87 45.15 8.26
N THR A 170 -20.85 44.53 7.59
CA THR A 170 -19.40 44.91 7.36
C THR A 170 -18.50 43.65 7.45
N ASN A 171 -17.84 43.14 6.39
CA ASN A 171 -16.70 43.56 5.54
C ASN A 171 -15.32 42.97 5.93
N LEU A 172 -14.73 42.26 4.95
CA LEU A 172 -13.32 42.08 4.52
C LEU A 172 -12.16 41.83 5.52
N SER A 173 -11.43 40.73 5.29
CA SER A 173 -9.97 40.66 4.96
C SER A 173 -9.55 39.17 4.88
N GLN A 174 -9.37 38.54 3.71
CA GLN A 174 -8.17 38.53 2.86
C GLN A 174 -6.82 38.52 3.60
N VAL A 175 -6.23 37.33 3.75
CA VAL A 175 -4.78 37.14 3.62
C VAL A 175 -4.58 35.84 2.83
N GLY A 176 -4.05 35.98 1.61
CA GLY A 176 -3.67 34.88 0.75
C GLY A 176 -2.21 34.51 0.92
N TYR A 177 -1.90 33.23 0.76
CA TYR A 177 -0.56 32.79 0.39
C TYR A 177 -0.67 31.83 -0.80
N ASN A 178 -0.14 32.31 -1.93
CA ASN A 178 0.05 31.60 -3.18
C ASN A 178 1.29 30.70 -3.05
N PHE A 179 1.15 29.40 -3.25
CA PHE A 179 2.24 28.58 -3.79
C PHE A 179 1.67 27.66 -4.87
N ARG A 180 1.70 28.19 -6.09
CA ARG A 180 1.53 27.42 -7.33
C ARG A 180 2.88 26.81 -7.69
N SER A 181 2.81 25.61 -8.25
CA SER A 181 3.76 24.98 -9.19
C SER A 181 4.73 23.96 -8.59
N LEU A 182 4.30 22.68 -8.64
CA LEU A 182 4.92 21.65 -9.48
C LEU A 182 3.90 20.51 -9.68
N TYR A 183 3.33 20.46 -10.88
CA TYR A 183 2.37 19.46 -11.41
C TYR A 183 3.10 18.19 -11.91
N PRO A 184 2.43 17.05 -12.25
CA PRO A 184 1.01 16.95 -12.61
C PRO A 184 0.18 15.84 -11.93
N ALA A 185 -1.13 16.09 -12.00
CA ALA A 185 -2.23 15.28 -11.52
C ALA A 185 -2.34 13.92 -12.23
N TYR A 186 -2.63 12.89 -11.43
CA TYR A 186 -3.38 11.72 -11.90
C TYR A 186 -4.63 11.58 -11.02
N PHE A 187 -5.71 12.20 -11.50
CA PHE A 187 -7.08 11.91 -11.09
C PHE A 187 -7.70 11.01 -12.17
N PRO A 188 -8.19 9.80 -11.86
CA PRO A 188 -9.16 9.15 -12.71
C PRO A 188 -10.57 9.64 -12.34
N ILE A 189 -11.25 10.23 -13.33
CA ILE A 189 -12.65 10.64 -13.32
C ILE A 189 -13.43 9.65 -14.21
N PHE A 190 -14.50 9.11 -13.61
CA PHE A 190 -15.73 8.56 -14.19
C PHE A 190 -15.64 7.19 -14.91
N LEU A 191 -16.39 6.17 -14.47
CA LEU A 191 -17.85 6.02 -14.46
C LEU A 191 -18.41 5.95 -15.89
N LEU A 192 -18.52 4.72 -16.38
CA LEU A 192 -19.60 4.21 -17.23
C LEU A 192 -19.87 2.76 -16.80
#